data_AF-A0A961F2L8-F1
#
_entry.id   AF-A0A961F2L8-F1
#
_cell.length_a   1.000
_cell.length_b   1.000
_cell.length_c   1.000
_cell.angle_alpha   90.00
_cell.angle_beta   90.00
_cell.angle_gamma   90.00
#
_symmetry.space_group_name_H-M   'P 1'
#
loop_
_entity.id
_entity.type
_entity.pdbx_description
1 polymer ?
#
loop_
_entity_poly.entity_id
_entity_poly.type
_entity_poly.pdbx_seq_one_letter_code
_entity_poly.pdbx_strand_id
1 'polypeptide(L)' 'MIGGISRELDSFYNAAGIADDNLLNRIKQRNVRIQLCLNGINLGDVSDSSNDSEEAIQKVRSILANLKLN' A
#
# COMPACT_ATOMS: atom_id res chain seq x y z
N MET A 1 -14.88 6.82 -4.86
CA MET A 1 -14.17 5.76 -5.60
C MET A 1 -12.81 5.62 -4.93
N ILE A 2 -12.37 4.41 -4.61
CA ILE A 2 -11.03 4.16 -4.07
C ILE A 2 -10.16 3.76 -5.27
N GLY A 3 -9.01 4.44 -5.43
CA GLY A 3 -8.05 4.22 -6.50
C GLY A 3 -7.53 2.79 -6.54
N GLY A 4 -6.89 2.42 -7.65
CA GLY A 4 -6.42 1.04 -7.86
C GLY A 4 -5.39 0.65 -6.79
N ILE A 5 -4.39 1.50 -6.57
CA ILE A 5 -3.34 1.25 -5.59
C ILE A 5 -3.84 1.40 -4.15
N SER A 6 -4.69 2.40 -3.87
CA SER A 6 -5.30 2.55 -2.54
C SER A 6 -6.08 1.28 -2.15
N ARG A 7 -6.78 0.67 -3.10
CA ARG A 7 -7.49 -0.61 -2.88
C ARG A 7 -6.54 -1.77 -2.57
N GLU A 8 -5.40 -1.85 -3.24
CA GLU A 8 -4.40 -2.89 -2.96
C GLU A 8 -3.79 -2.72 -1.56
N LEU A 9 -3.51 -1.48 -1.16
CA LEU A 9 -3.01 -1.18 0.18
C LEU A 9 -4.05 -1.53 1.25
N ASP A 10 -5.29 -1.13 1.07
CA ASP A 10 -6.39 -1.45 1.99
C ASP A 10 -6.61 -2.97 2.08
N SER A 11 -6.56 -3.68 0.96
CA SER A 11 -6.69 -5.15 0.94
C SER A 11 -5.55 -5.80 1.73
N PHE A 12 -4.32 -5.33 1.54
CA PHE A 12 -3.17 -5.83 2.26
C PHE A 12 -3.23 -5.52 3.76
N TYR A 13 -3.61 -4.30 4.16
CA TYR A 13 -3.77 -3.94 5.56
C TYR A 13 -4.84 -4.79 6.25
N ASN A 14 -5.99 -4.99 5.59
CA ASN A 14 -7.04 -5.86 6.12
C ASN A 14 -6.58 -7.31 6.26
N ALA A 15 -5.90 -7.85 5.24
CA ALA A 15 -5.37 -9.23 5.29
C ALA A 15 -4.30 -9.41 6.37
N ALA A 16 -3.50 -8.37 6.64
CA ALA A 16 -2.48 -8.35 7.69
C ALA A 16 -3.02 -7.97 9.08
N GLY A 17 -4.32 -7.71 9.24
CA GLY A 17 -4.94 -7.30 10.51
C GLY A 17 -4.52 -5.90 11.00
N ILE A 18 -4.08 -5.03 10.08
CA ILE A 18 -3.58 -3.69 10.37
C ILE A 18 -4.75 -2.69 10.29
N ALA A 19 -5.43 -2.47 11.41
CA ALA A 19 -6.51 -1.47 11.55
C ALA A 19 -6.00 -0.11 12.07
N ASP A 20 -6.59 1.01 11.64
CA ASP A 20 -6.09 2.37 11.94
C ASP A 20 -6.31 2.86 13.39
N ASP A 21 -6.86 2.00 14.25
CA ASP A 21 -7.24 2.34 15.61
C ASP A 21 -6.07 2.32 16.61
N ASN A 22 -4.95 1.66 16.26
CA ASN A 22 -3.81 1.45 17.17
C ASN A 22 -2.51 2.07 16.66
N LEU A 23 -1.70 2.63 17.59
CA LEU A 23 -0.39 3.22 17.28
C LEU A 23 0.54 2.24 16.55
N LEU A 24 0.58 0.97 16.99
CA LEU A 24 1.38 -0.07 16.35
C LEU A 24 0.97 -0.26 14.89
N ASN A 25 -0.32 -0.27 14.60
CA ASN A 25 -0.83 -0.46 13.24
C ASN A 25 -0.51 0.75 12.36
N ARG A 26 -0.61 1.98 12.89
CA ARG A 26 -0.15 3.18 12.17
C ARG A 26 1.34 3.12 11.84
N ILE A 27 2.16 2.59 12.75
CA ILE A 27 3.59 2.35 12.49
C ILE A 27 3.77 1.31 11.38
N LYS A 28 3.01 0.20 11.41
CA LYS A 28 3.03 -0.83 10.35
C LYS A 28 2.63 -0.25 8.98
N GLN A 29 1.54 0.52 8.91
CA GLN A 29 1.12 1.22 7.67
C GLN A 29 2.20 2.19 7.19
N ARG A 30 2.80 2.96 8.09
CA ARG A 30 3.91 3.87 7.75
C ARG A 30 5.11 3.12 7.18
N ASN A 31 5.48 1.98 7.77
CA ASN A 31 6.56 1.14 7.24
C ASN A 31 6.27 0.64 5.83
N VAL A 32 5.04 0.19 5.56
CA VAL A 32 4.62 -0.22 4.21
C VAL A 32 4.78 0.93 3.21
N ARG A 33 4.30 2.13 3.56
CA ARG A 33 4.45 3.32 2.70
C ARG A 33 5.93 3.66 2.42
N ILE A 34 6.79 3.56 3.43
CA ILE A 34 8.24 3.78 3.26
C ILE A 34 8.84 2.76 2.29
N GLN A 35 8.47 1.49 2.41
CA GLN A 35 8.98 0.43 1.54
C GLN A 35 8.54 0.62 0.08
N LEU A 36 7.31 1.07 -0.14
CA LEU A 36 6.85 1.43 -1.49
C LEU A 36 7.68 2.58 -2.08
N CYS A 37 7.92 3.65 -1.29
CA CYS A 37 8.77 4.77 -1.73
C CYS A 37 10.20 4.33 -2.04
N LEU A 38 10.80 3.45 -1.23
CA LEU A 38 12.15 2.92 -1.46
C LEU A 38 12.25 2.07 -2.74
N ASN A 39 11.15 1.45 -3.16
CA ASN A 39 11.06 0.72 -4.43
C ASN A 39 10.61 1.59 -5.61
N GLY A 40 10.68 2.92 -5.46
CA GLY A 40 10.40 3.87 -6.54
C GLY A 40 8.93 4.16 -6.78
N ILE A 41 8.03 3.78 -5.87
CA ILE A 41 6.61 4.12 -5.96
C ILE A 41 6.35 5.41 -5.19
N ASN A 42 6.11 6.50 -5.93
CA ASN A 42 5.69 7.76 -5.33
C ASN A 42 4.18 7.77 -5.12
N LEU A 43 3.75 7.58 -3.86
CA LEU A 43 2.34 7.62 -3.49
C LEU A 43 1.69 9.00 -3.67
N GLY A 44 2.46 10.07 -3.90
CA GLY A 44 1.92 11.39 -4.21
C GLY A 44 1.39 11.53 -5.64
N ASP A 45 1.89 10.69 -6.57
CA ASP A 45 1.44 10.66 -7.97
C ASP A 45 0.26 9.70 -8.18
N VAL A 46 0.03 8.85 -7.18
CA VAL A 46 -1.05 7.88 -7.11
C VAL A 46 -2.21 8.55 -6.39
N SER A 47 -3.39 8.56 -7.02
CA SER A 47 -4.57 9.25 -6.48
C SER A 47 -5.66 8.24 -6.17
N ASP A 48 -6.64 8.63 -5.34
CA ASP A 48 -7.85 7.81 -5.13
C ASP A 48 -8.77 7.71 -6.36
N SER A 49 -8.32 8.18 -7.52
CA SER A 49 -9.01 7.99 -8.78
C SER A 49 -8.67 6.62 -9.37
N SER A 50 -9.62 6.01 -10.08
CA SER A 50 -9.47 4.70 -10.73
C SER A 50 -8.55 4.71 -11.97
N ASN A 51 -7.67 5.70 -12.10
CA ASN A 51 -6.80 5.93 -13.27
C ASN A 51 -5.35 5.49 -13.06
N ASP A 52 -5.03 4.82 -11.94
CA ASP A 52 -3.70 4.26 -11.73
C ASP A 52 -3.36 3.28 -12.86
N SER A 53 -2.13 3.36 -13.39
CA SER A 53 -1.70 2.45 -14.43
C SER A 53 -1.57 1.02 -13.90
N GLU A 54 -1.96 0.05 -14.73
CA GLU A 54 -1.87 -1.38 -14.36
C GLU A 54 -0.43 -1.78 -14.00
N GLU A 55 0.57 -1.17 -14.65
CA GLU A 55 1.99 -1.40 -14.34
C GLU A 55 2.35 -0.96 -12.91
N ALA A 56 1.83 0.18 -12.45
CA ALA A 56 2.06 0.66 -11.10
C ALA A 56 1.37 -0.24 -10.06
N ILE A 57 0.14 -0.68 -10.35
CA ILE A 57 -0.61 -1.63 -9.51
C ILE A 57 0.15 -2.95 -9.38
N GLN A 58 0.64 -3.52 -10.49
CA GLN A 58 1.44 -4.74 -10.52
C GLN A 58 2.73 -4.61 -9.69
N LYS A 59 3.43 -3.48 -9.82
CA LYS A 59 4.63 -3.18 -9.00
C LYS A 59 4.28 -3.15 -7.51
N VAL A 60 3.21 -2.44 -7.12
CA VAL A 60 2.75 -2.41 -5.71
C VAL A 60 2.47 -3.83 -5.21
N ARG A 61 1.69 -4.64 -5.93
CA ARG A 61 1.39 -6.03 -5.54
C ARG A 61 2.66 -6.86 -5.33
N SER A 62 3.64 -6.73 -6.23
CA SER A 62 4.90 -7.46 -6.11
C SER A 62 5.69 -7.06 -4.86
N ILE A 63 5.71 -5.78 -4.49
CA ILE A 63 6.38 -5.29 -3.28
C ILE A 63 5.63 -5.77 -2.04
N LEU A 64 4.30 -5.66 -2.03
CA LEU A 64 3.45 -6.12 -0.93
C LEU A 64 3.59 -7.62 -0.67
N ALA A 65 3.65 -8.45 -1.72
CA ALA A 65 3.88 -9.89 -1.60
C ALA A 65 5.25 -10.24 -0.98
N ASN A 66 6.25 -9.39 -1.18
CA ASN A 66 7.59 -9.57 -0.61
C ASN A 66 7.72 -9.03 0.82
N LEU A 67 6.76 -8.22 1.30
CA LEU A 67 6.76 -7.70 2.65
C LEU A 67 6.32 -8.78 3.65
N LYS A 68 7.30 -9.39 4.32
CA LYS A 68 7.08 -10.25 5.49
C LYS A 68 6.82 -9.38 6.73
N LEU A 69 5.63 -8.80 6.82
CA LEU A 69 5.20 -8.13 8.05
C LEU A 69 4.90 -9.19 9.12
N ASN A 70 5.85 -9.39 10.03
CA ASN A 70 5.66 -10.15 11.26
C ASN A 70 4.74 -9.41 12.25
#